data_AF-A0A962IF24-F1
#
_entry.id   AF-A0A962IF24-F1
#
_cell.length_a   1.000
_cell.length_b   1.000
_cell.length_c   1.000
_cell.angle_alpha   90.00
_cell.angle_beta   90.00
_cell.angle_gamma   90.00
#
_symmetry.space_group_name_H-M   'P 1'
#
loop_
_entity.id
_entity.type
_entity.pdbx_description
1 polymer ?
#
loop_
_entity_poly.entity_id
_entity_poly.type
_entity_poly.pdbx_seq_one_letter_code
_entity_poly.pdbx_strand_id
1 'polypeptide(L)' 'CTLMQRQGVARRPDQTPGQFAQYIARHKPELAQEVWSFTRAYEALCYEPEAQSEDYLPRMREYLRQLKSARPH' A
#
# COMPACT_ATOMS: atom_id res chain seq x y z
N CYS A 1 -5.81 4.04 1.19
CA CYS A 1 -5.73 5.43 1.73
C CYS A 1 -6.59 5.64 2.96
N THR A 2 -7.91 5.44 2.92
CA THR A 2 -8.82 5.68 4.07
C THR A 2 -8.42 4.97 5.37
N LEU A 3 -7.90 3.73 5.26
CA LEU A 3 -7.40 2.98 6.42
C LEU A 3 -6.21 3.68 7.10
N MET A 4 -5.29 4.25 6.32
CA MET A 4 -4.12 4.98 6.83
C MET A 4 -4.51 6.34 7.39
N GLN A 5 -5.49 7.01 6.77
CA GLN A 5 -6.03 8.26 7.28
C GLN A 5 -6.63 8.09 8.68
N ARG A 6 -7.38 6.99 8.92
CA ARG A 6 -7.88 6.62 10.25
C ARG A 6 -6.78 6.32 11.26
N GLN A 7 -5.59 6.02 10.79
CA GLN A 7 -4.40 5.75 11.59
C GLN A 7 -3.49 6.99 11.75
N GLY A 8 -3.97 8.18 11.39
CA GLY A 8 -3.24 9.44 11.50
C GLY A 8 -2.35 9.80 10.31
N VAL A 9 -2.37 9.00 9.24
CA VAL A 9 -1.50 9.18 8.06
C VAL A 9 -2.34 9.45 6.81
N ALA A 10 -2.41 10.71 6.40
CA ALA A 10 -3.14 11.14 5.20
C ALA A 10 -2.20 11.28 3.99
N ARG A 11 -2.66 10.79 2.83
CA ARG A 11 -1.98 11.01 1.55
C ARG A 11 -2.28 12.42 1.06
N ARG A 12 -1.26 13.18 0.64
CA ARG A 12 -1.49 14.48 -0.01
C ARG A 12 -1.98 14.28 -1.46
N PRO A 13 -2.80 15.19 -2.01
CA PRO A 13 -3.34 15.06 -3.37
C PRO A 13 -2.25 14.88 -4.44
N ASP A 14 -1.16 15.66 -4.33
CA ASP A 14 -0.03 15.66 -5.27
C ASP A 14 0.96 14.52 -5.04
N GLN A 15 0.73 13.69 -4.01
CA GLN A 15 1.66 12.64 -3.62
C GLN A 15 1.41 11.41 -4.48
N THR A 16 2.46 10.87 -5.10
CA THR A 16 2.37 9.60 -5.84
C THR A 16 2.20 8.43 -4.86
N PRO A 17 1.70 7.26 -5.32
CA PRO A 17 1.63 6.06 -4.49
C PRO A 17 2.99 5.69 -3.86
N GLY A 18 4.07 5.68 -4.64
CA GLY A 18 5.43 5.45 -4.15
C GLY A 18 5.89 6.48 -3.10
N GLN A 19 5.62 7.77 -3.31
CA GLN A 19 5.93 8.81 -2.32
C GLN A 19 5.14 8.64 -1.01
N PHE A 20 3.88 8.20 -1.10
CA PHE A 20 3.07 7.92 0.07
C PHE A 20 3.58 6.68 0.84
N ALA A 21 4.04 5.64 0.13
CA ALA A 21 4.65 4.46 0.75
C ALA A 21 5.93 4.81 1.52
N GLN A 22 6.80 5.64 0.95
CA GLN A 22 8.00 6.15 1.65
C GLN A 22 7.64 6.98 2.88
N TYR A 23 6.59 7.80 2.79
CA TYR A 23 6.11 8.59 3.93
C TYR A 23 5.63 7.67 5.07
N ILE A 24 4.86 6.63 4.77
CA ILE A 24 4.43 5.65 5.77
C ILE A 24 5.63 4.92 6.36
N ALA A 25 6.59 4.47 5.56
CA ALA A 25 7.76 3.75 6.08
C ALA A 25 8.56 4.56 7.11
N ARG A 26 8.56 5.90 7.00
CA ARG A 26 9.20 6.79 7.99
C ARG A 26 8.39 6.99 9.28
N HIS A 27 7.06 7.00 9.19
CA HIS A 27 6.19 7.31 10.34
C HIS A 27 5.68 6.06 11.06
N LYS A 28 5.57 4.95 10.33
CA LYS A 28 5.10 3.64 10.80
C LYS A 28 5.94 2.56 10.14
N PRO A 29 7.19 2.36 10.62
CA PRO A 29 8.11 1.38 10.05
C PRO A 29 7.56 -0.05 10.10
N GLU A 30 6.69 -0.34 11.07
CA GLU A 30 5.97 -1.62 11.20
C GLU A 30 5.04 -1.95 10.01
N LEU A 31 4.58 -0.93 9.27
CA LEU A 31 3.72 -1.09 8.09
C LEU A 31 4.48 -0.88 6.78
N ALA A 32 5.79 -0.61 6.86
CA ALA A 32 6.59 -0.22 5.71
C ALA A 32 6.55 -1.29 4.63
N GLN A 33 6.78 -2.56 5.00
CA GLN A 33 6.89 -3.67 4.06
C GLN A 33 5.57 -3.94 3.33
N GLU A 34 4.45 -3.96 4.05
CA GLU A 34 3.13 -4.25 3.50
C GLU A 34 2.63 -3.11 2.62
N VAL A 35 2.87 -1.86 3.03
CA VAL A 35 2.50 -0.69 2.21
C VAL A 35 3.35 -0.63 0.94
N TRP A 36 4.65 -0.93 1.02
CA TRP A 36 5.51 -0.97 -0.15
C TRP A 36 5.09 -2.08 -1.13
N SER A 37 4.80 -3.27 -0.62
CA SER A 37 4.35 -4.42 -1.43
C SER A 37 3.01 -4.14 -2.10
N PHE A 38 2.07 -3.53 -1.37
CA PHE A 38 0.80 -3.09 -1.94
C PHE A 38 1.00 -2.03 -3.03
N THR A 39 1.88 -1.07 -2.80
CA THR A 39 2.13 0.04 -3.73
C THR A 39 2.75 -0.45 -5.03
N ARG A 40 3.75 -1.36 -4.95
CA ARG A 40 4.33 -2.02 -6.12
C ARG A 40 3.30 -2.80 -6.92
N ALA A 41 2.44 -3.58 -6.25
CA ALA A 41 1.39 -4.34 -6.93
C ALA A 41 0.36 -3.42 -7.61
N TYR A 42 0.01 -2.30 -6.96
CA TYR A 42 -0.85 -1.27 -7.54
C TYR A 42 -0.21 -0.60 -8.76
N GLU A 43 1.07 -0.21 -8.67
CA GLU A 43 1.79 0.43 -9.77
C GLU A 43 1.94 -0.51 -10.97
N ALA A 44 2.25 -1.79 -10.74
CA ALA A 44 2.31 -2.80 -11.80
C ALA A 44 0.96 -2.96 -12.52
N LEU A 45 -0.16 -3.01 -11.78
CA LEU A 45 -1.50 -3.12 -12.38
C LEU A 45 -1.93 -1.86 -13.15
N CYS A 46 -1.59 -0.67 -12.64
CA CYS A 46 -2.03 0.58 -13.25
C CYS A 46 -1.15 1.02 -14.42
N TYR A 47 0.14 0.72 -14.40
CA TYR A 47 1.12 1.31 -15.30
C TYR A 47 1.93 0.28 -16.11
N GLU A 48 1.89 -1.01 -15.76
CA GLU A 48 2.56 -2.08 -16.51
C GLU A 48 1.54 -3.15 -16.99
N PRO A 49 0.63 -2.79 -17.92
CA PRO A 49 -0.44 -3.68 -18.36
C PRO A 49 0.06 -4.94 -19.10
N GLU A 50 1.29 -4.95 -19.63
CA GLU A 50 1.91 -6.13 -20.26
C GLU A 50 2.44 -7.16 -19.25
N ALA A 51 2.63 -6.76 -17.98
CA ALA A 51 3.08 -7.64 -16.91
C ALA A 51 1.92 -8.36 -16.19
N GLN A 52 0.69 -8.25 -16.71
CA GLN A 52 -0.52 -8.85 -16.13
C GLN A 52 -0.45 -10.37 -16.06
N SER A 53 0.24 -10.87 -15.04
CA SER A 53 0.06 -12.22 -14.53
C SER A 53 -1.21 -12.23 -13.68
N GLU A 54 -2.02 -13.27 -13.81
CA GLU A 54 -3.35 -13.42 -13.18
C GLU A 54 -3.35 -13.31 -11.62
N ASP A 55 -2.18 -13.18 -11.00
CA ASP A 55 -1.95 -13.25 -9.55
C ASP A 55 -1.90 -11.92 -8.78
N TYR A 56 -1.93 -10.76 -9.43
CA TYR A 56 -1.75 -9.48 -8.72
C TYR A 56 -2.95 -9.06 -7.85
N LEU A 57 -4.19 -9.27 -8.32
CA LEU A 57 -5.40 -8.94 -7.56
C LEU A 57 -5.54 -9.77 -6.26
N PRO A 58 -5.33 -11.11 -6.27
CA PRO A 58 -5.25 -11.91 -5.06
C PRO A 58 -4.20 -11.40 -4.05
N ARG A 59 -2.99 -11.09 -4.52
CA ARG A 59 -1.91 -10.57 -3.65
C ARG A 59 -2.24 -9.22 -3.03
N MET A 60 -2.82 -8.29 -3.80
CA MET A 60 -3.28 -7.01 -3.24
C MET A 60 -4.33 -7.18 -2.15
N ARG A 61 -5.27 -8.13 -2.31
CA ARG A 61 -6.27 -8.43 -1.27
C ARG A 61 -5.62 -8.98 -0.01
N GLU A 62 -4.57 -9.79 -0.14
CA GLU A 62 -3.81 -10.32 0.99
C GLU A 62 -3.06 -9.22 1.74
N TYR A 63 -2.35 -8.33 1.03
CA TYR A 63 -1.68 -7.18 1.67
C TYR A 63 -2.68 -6.27 2.39
N LEU A 64 -3.87 -6.06 1.83
CA LEU A 64 -4.94 -5.32 2.52
C LEU A 64 -5.44 -6.01 3.78
N ARG A 65 -5.44 -7.35 3.84
CA ARG A 65 -5.78 -8.09 5.07
C ARG A 65 -4.67 -7.94 6.12
N GLN A 66 -3.40 -8.07 5.72
CA GLN A 66 -2.25 -7.90 6.63
C GLN A 66 -2.26 -6.50 7.25
N LEU A 67 -2.44 -5.46 6.43
CA LEU A 67 -2.59 -4.07 6.90
C LEU A 67 -3.79 -3.83 7.82
N LYS A 68 -4.86 -4.63 7.70
CA LYS A 68 -6.02 -4.58 8.61
C LYS A 68 -5.77 -5.33 9.91
N SER A 69 -4.97 -6.40 9.86
CA SER A 69 -4.66 -7.26 11.00
C SER A 69 -3.55 -6.70 11.87
N ALA A 70 -2.65 -5.87 11.32
CA ALA A 70 -1.62 -5.12 12.06
C ALA A 70 -2.18 -3.96 12.90
N ARG A 71 -3.47 -4.01 13.30
CA ARG A 71 -4.03 -3.08 14.29
C ARG A 71 -3.57 -3.54 15.69
N PRO A 72 -2.82 -2.72 16.45
CA PRO A 72 -2.82 -2.89 17.88
C PRO A 72 -4.23 -2.59 18.40
N HIS A 73 -4.70 -3.42 19.32
CA HIS A 73 -5.96 -3.26 20.04
C HIS A 73 -5.98 -1.99 20.90
#